data_AF-D7FPY4-F1
#
_entry.id   AF-D7FPY4-F1
#
_cell.length_a   1.000
_cell.length_b   1.000
_cell.length_c   1.000
_cell.angle_alpha   90.00
_cell.angle_beta   90.00
_cell.angle_gamma   90.00
#
_symmetry.space_group_name_H-M   'P 1'
#
loop_
_entity.id
_entity.type
_entity.pdbx_description
1 polymer ?
#
loop_
_entity_poly.entity_id
_entity_poly.type
_entity_poly.pdbx_seq_one_letter_code
_entity_poly.pdbx_strand_id
1 'polypeptide(L)'
;MSTTLCTAVRRCALYCASLETTPLNADSQVQTRVTCDRRSDHRASGVQQRPSWRGVDRQRPVPPCETCFRRPRSASRMLWLVNLVAYLINAVVVGGSNLGWWGATNAEVSDDNPTFVTPDGWAFSIWGVIFFFEAVFVIWGAFQSNRDSRVVQDGVGCRFAIACLIQAAWSIVFAQELLIVSAILLCLITLSLTMAVIALSLMQCEEGITLFTLPFWGVYFPIGLHGGWTLAAAIVNINVALELGDDTGSELAALILSLVGAALGAAFVSLVFHNQPYLLAVAWAIAGIASKDDYRFVQLGKDLSDGINVALQGLWIGLLCIGVLGILAGVRQMNRAEAEVMDKRRPIPSAPSNPADRDLTSAIYSA
;
A
#
# COMPACT_ATOMS: atom_id res chain seq x y z
N MET A 1 12.26 11.01 -15.84
CA MET A 1 11.66 9.68 -16.11
C MET A 1 10.47 9.34 -15.21
N SER A 2 10.43 9.75 -13.92
CA SER A 2 9.34 9.36 -13.01
C SER A 2 8.05 10.22 -13.10
N THR A 3 8.15 11.52 -13.44
CA THR A 3 6.97 12.35 -13.78
C THR A 3 6.20 11.81 -14.99
N THR A 4 6.90 11.20 -15.95
CA THR A 4 6.31 10.59 -17.14
C THR A 4 5.53 9.32 -16.78
N LEU A 5 5.98 8.53 -15.80
CA LEU A 5 5.31 7.29 -15.38
C LEU A 5 4.05 7.57 -14.54
N CYS A 6 4.11 8.51 -13.60
CA CYS A 6 2.92 8.94 -12.85
C CYS A 6 1.85 9.52 -13.80
N THR A 7 2.28 10.18 -14.88
CA THR A 7 1.39 10.65 -15.95
C THR A 7 0.87 9.50 -16.83
N ALA A 8 1.68 8.47 -17.08
CA ALA A 8 1.29 7.30 -17.89
C ALA A 8 0.26 6.41 -17.17
N VAL A 9 0.42 6.18 -15.86
CA VAL A 9 -0.56 5.47 -15.03
C VAL A 9 -1.87 6.28 -14.96
N ARG A 10 -1.77 7.60 -14.81
CA ARG A 10 -2.94 8.50 -14.86
C ARG A 10 -3.65 8.48 -16.22
N ARG A 11 -2.90 8.36 -17.33
CA ARG A 11 -3.46 8.21 -18.68
C ARG A 11 -4.11 6.85 -18.92
N CYS A 12 -3.55 5.75 -18.40
CA CYS A 12 -4.19 4.43 -18.49
C CYS A 12 -5.48 4.36 -17.67
N ALA A 13 -5.50 4.93 -16.46
CA ALA A 13 -6.71 4.99 -15.64
C ALA A 13 -7.82 5.82 -16.31
N LEU A 14 -7.48 6.95 -16.93
CA LEU A 14 -8.42 7.77 -17.70
C LEU A 14 -8.90 7.07 -18.99
N TYR A 15 -8.03 6.28 -19.64
CA TYR A 15 -8.39 5.51 -20.84
C TYR A 15 -9.37 4.37 -20.53
N CYS A 16 -9.15 3.62 -19.43
CA CYS A 16 -10.09 2.61 -18.94
C CYS A 16 -11.44 3.23 -18.54
N ALA A 17 -11.43 4.39 -17.87
CA ALA A 17 -12.66 5.12 -17.54
C ALA A 17 -13.43 5.62 -18.79
N SER A 18 -12.74 5.88 -19.91
CA SER A 18 -13.40 6.27 -21.17
C SER A 18 -14.09 5.11 -21.88
N LEU A 19 -13.61 3.87 -21.67
CA LEU A 19 -14.19 2.66 -22.28
C LEU A 19 -15.48 2.21 -21.59
N GLU A 20 -15.75 2.65 -20.36
CA GLU A 20 -17.02 2.41 -19.65
C GLU A 20 -18.14 3.37 -20.06
N THR A 21 -17.86 4.37 -20.91
CA THR A 21 -18.83 5.41 -21.29
C THR A 21 -19.45 5.25 -22.68
N THR A 22 -19.30 4.10 -23.34
CA THR A 22 -20.09 3.79 -24.55
C THR A 22 -21.55 3.55 -24.15
N PRO A 23 -22.51 4.39 -24.58
CA PRO A 23 -23.90 4.21 -24.21
C PRO A 23 -24.47 3.00 -24.96
N LEU A 24 -24.82 1.95 -24.21
CA LEU A 24 -25.82 1.00 -24.66
C LEU A 24 -27.18 1.71 -24.71
N ASN A 25 -27.90 1.45 -25.80
CA ASN A 25 -29.12 2.11 -26.23
C ASN A 25 -30.11 2.50 -25.13
N ALA A 26 -30.66 3.70 -25.31
CA ALA A 26 -31.80 4.22 -24.59
C ALA A 26 -33.04 3.34 -24.83
N ASP A 27 -33.56 2.73 -23.75
CA ASP A 27 -35.00 2.55 -23.52
C ASP A 27 -35.25 2.03 -22.11
N SER A 28 -35.50 2.96 -21.17
CA SER A 28 -36.39 2.80 -19.99
C SER A 28 -36.19 3.96 -19.03
N GLN A 29 -36.97 5.01 -19.23
CA GLN A 29 -37.17 6.09 -18.27
C GLN A 29 -37.99 5.56 -17.08
N VAL A 30 -37.40 5.53 -15.88
CA VAL A 30 -38.15 5.60 -14.62
C VAL A 30 -37.76 6.88 -13.91
N GLN A 31 -38.64 7.87 -14.04
CA GLN A 31 -38.57 9.15 -13.34
C GLN A 31 -38.71 8.95 -11.83
N THR A 32 -37.74 9.42 -11.05
CA THR A 32 -37.96 9.84 -9.67
C THR A 32 -37.65 11.33 -9.56
N ARG A 33 -38.70 12.16 -9.58
CA ARG A 33 -38.63 13.59 -9.29
C ARG A 33 -38.39 13.78 -7.80
N VAL A 34 -37.28 14.39 -7.42
CA VAL A 34 -37.14 15.07 -6.13
C VAL A 34 -37.35 16.56 -6.38
N THR A 35 -38.49 17.07 -5.92
CA THR A 35 -38.81 18.51 -5.92
C THR A 35 -38.10 19.20 -4.77
N CYS A 36 -37.15 20.09 -5.07
CA CYS A 36 -36.65 21.06 -4.09
C CYS A 36 -37.68 22.18 -3.92
N ASP A 37 -38.33 22.19 -2.76
CA ASP A 37 -39.20 23.27 -2.30
C ASP A 37 -38.35 24.52 -1.98
N ARG A 38 -38.53 25.59 -2.77
CA ARG A 38 -37.95 26.91 -2.48
C ARG A 38 -38.99 27.72 -1.71
N ARG A 39 -38.80 27.79 -0.40
CA ARG A 39 -39.47 28.75 0.47
C ARG A 39 -39.19 30.17 -0.02
N SER A 40 -40.26 30.84 -0.41
CA SER A 40 -40.33 32.23 -0.82
C SER A 40 -40.38 33.16 0.39
N ASP A 41 -39.47 34.12 0.47
CA ASP A 41 -39.70 35.37 1.18
C ASP A 41 -39.16 36.52 0.31
N HIS A 42 -40.07 37.35 -0.19
CA HIS A 42 -40.01 38.82 -0.19
C HIS A 42 -41.08 39.42 -1.11
N ARG A 43 -41.99 40.18 -0.50
CA ARG A 43 -42.82 41.21 -1.15
C ARG A 43 -41.92 42.27 -1.81
N ALA A 44 -42.15 42.59 -3.07
CA ALA A 44 -42.09 43.97 -3.57
C ALA A 44 -42.75 44.09 -4.95
N SER A 45 -43.51 45.18 -5.08
CA SER A 45 -44.20 45.73 -6.23
C SER A 45 -43.32 46.04 -7.45
N GLY A 46 -43.92 45.98 -8.64
CA GLY A 46 -43.64 46.95 -9.70
C GLY A 46 -42.86 46.45 -10.92
N VAL A 47 -43.47 46.67 -12.09
CA VAL A 47 -42.86 46.84 -13.41
C VAL A 47 -42.25 45.60 -14.06
N GLN A 48 -42.98 45.09 -15.06
CA GLN A 48 -42.58 44.07 -16.00
C GLN A 48 -41.58 44.67 -17.01
N GLN A 49 -40.30 44.76 -16.65
CA GLN A 49 -39.23 45.03 -17.61
C GLN A 49 -38.68 43.71 -18.15
N ARG A 50 -38.76 43.52 -19.48
CA ARG A 50 -38.03 42.47 -20.19
C ARG A 50 -36.53 42.81 -20.16
N PRO A 51 -35.64 41.95 -19.63
CA PRO A 51 -34.22 42.16 -19.84
C PRO A 51 -33.89 41.84 -21.30
N SER A 52 -33.26 42.78 -21.96
CA SER A 52 -32.70 42.62 -23.29
C SER A 52 -31.57 41.59 -23.25
N TRP A 53 -31.56 40.65 -24.19
CA TRP A 53 -30.44 39.73 -24.39
C TRP A 53 -29.29 40.47 -25.06
N ARG A 54 -28.52 41.24 -24.28
CA ARG A 54 -27.17 41.67 -24.65
C ARG A 54 -26.21 41.31 -23.51
N GLY A 55 -25.18 40.55 -23.86
CA GLY A 55 -24.10 40.17 -22.96
C GLY A 55 -24.19 38.71 -22.51
N VAL A 56 -23.85 37.79 -23.42
CA VAL A 56 -23.40 36.45 -22.99
C VAL A 56 -22.00 36.64 -22.43
N ASP A 57 -21.91 36.78 -21.11
CA ASP A 57 -20.66 36.80 -20.37
C ASP A 57 -20.06 35.38 -20.42
N ARG A 58 -19.35 35.07 -21.51
CA ARG A 58 -18.47 33.90 -21.60
C ARG A 58 -17.26 34.22 -20.73
N GLN A 59 -17.28 33.82 -19.45
CA GLN A 59 -16.11 33.45 -18.62
C GLN A 59 -16.43 33.46 -17.12
N ARG A 60 -17.33 32.58 -16.68
CA ARG A 60 -17.18 32.02 -15.32
C ARG A 60 -17.08 30.51 -15.47
N PRO A 61 -15.92 29.90 -15.16
CA PRO A 61 -15.90 28.46 -14.96
C PRO A 61 -16.89 28.18 -13.84
N VAL A 62 -17.95 27.45 -14.15
CA VAL A 62 -18.76 26.80 -13.11
C VAL A 62 -17.76 25.90 -12.37
N PRO A 63 -17.57 26.05 -11.05
CA PRO A 63 -16.73 25.11 -10.33
C PRO A 63 -17.30 23.72 -10.61
N PRO A 64 -16.46 22.68 -10.84
CA PRO A 64 -16.98 21.33 -10.89
C PRO A 64 -17.79 21.14 -9.62
N CYS A 65 -19.08 20.83 -9.75
CA CYS A 65 -19.82 20.22 -8.65
C CYS A 65 -19.14 18.86 -8.44
N GLU A 66 -18.03 18.84 -7.72
CA GLU A 66 -17.60 17.68 -6.98
C GLU A 66 -18.70 17.47 -5.95
N THR A 67 -19.75 16.76 -6.34
CA THR A 67 -20.61 16.07 -5.39
C THR A 67 -19.67 15.15 -4.63
N CYS A 68 -19.14 15.68 -3.53
CA CYS A 68 -18.37 14.96 -2.54
C CYS A 68 -19.32 13.89 -2.01
N PHE A 69 -19.30 12.72 -2.64
CA PHE A 69 -20.08 11.55 -2.25
C PHE A 69 -19.43 11.01 -0.96
N ARG A 70 -19.49 11.79 0.12
CA ARG A 70 -19.09 11.34 1.45
C ARG A 70 -19.99 10.17 1.78
N ARG A 71 -19.40 8.98 1.94
CA ARG A 71 -20.12 7.81 2.42
C ARG A 71 -20.88 8.17 3.71
N PRO A 72 -22.09 7.63 3.90
CA PRO A 72 -22.84 7.89 5.12
C PRO A 72 -22.02 7.49 6.35
N ARG A 73 -22.04 8.32 7.40
CA ARG A 73 -21.20 8.15 8.62
C ARG A 73 -21.33 6.77 9.28
N SER A 74 -22.47 6.11 9.12
CA SER A 74 -22.70 4.74 9.61
C SER A 74 -21.83 3.71 8.90
N ALA A 75 -21.61 3.85 7.59
CA ALA A 75 -20.79 2.94 6.80
C ALA A 75 -19.30 3.02 7.18
N SER A 76 -18.78 4.24 7.40
CA SER A 76 -17.37 4.42 7.78
C SER A 76 -17.07 3.87 9.17
N ARG A 77 -18.02 4.02 10.12
CA ARG A 77 -17.93 3.38 11.45
C ARG A 77 -18.01 1.87 11.36
N MET A 78 -18.91 1.33 10.53
CA MET A 78 -19.04 -0.11 10.32
C MET A 78 -17.73 -0.72 9.79
N LEU A 79 -17.13 -0.10 8.77
CA LEU A 79 -15.87 -0.59 8.22
C LEU A 79 -14.75 -0.61 9.26
N TRP A 80 -14.63 0.46 10.05
CA TRP A 80 -13.64 0.50 11.12
C TRP A 80 -13.90 -0.60 12.17
N LEU A 81 -15.16 -0.80 12.58
CA LEU A 81 -15.52 -1.88 13.50
C LEU A 81 -15.16 -3.26 12.94
N VAL A 82 -15.40 -3.49 11.65
CA VAL A 82 -15.03 -4.74 10.97
C VAL A 82 -13.52 -4.96 11.02
N ASN A 83 -12.72 -3.93 10.69
CA ASN A 83 -11.26 -4.02 10.76
C ASN A 83 -10.75 -4.21 12.19
N LEU A 84 -11.34 -3.52 13.17
CA LEU A 84 -10.99 -3.66 14.58
C LEU A 84 -11.28 -5.07 15.09
N VAL A 85 -12.50 -5.59 14.86
CA VAL A 85 -12.90 -6.91 15.32
C VAL A 85 -12.07 -7.99 14.64
N ALA A 86 -11.83 -7.88 13.33
CA ALA A 86 -10.97 -8.82 12.61
C ALA A 86 -9.53 -8.83 13.15
N TYR A 87 -8.96 -7.65 13.43
CA TYR A 87 -7.64 -7.53 14.06
C TYR A 87 -7.62 -8.18 15.45
N LEU A 88 -8.62 -7.91 16.30
CA LEU A 88 -8.67 -8.50 17.65
C LEU A 88 -8.79 -10.02 17.61
N ILE A 89 -9.64 -10.56 16.72
CA ILE A 89 -9.75 -12.01 16.50
C ILE A 89 -8.39 -12.56 16.05
N ASN A 90 -7.77 -11.94 15.05
CA ASN A 90 -6.48 -12.38 14.53
C ASN A 90 -5.37 -12.35 15.59
N ALA A 91 -5.26 -11.26 16.35
CA ALA A 91 -4.28 -11.13 17.42
C ALA A 91 -4.46 -12.17 18.52
N VAL A 92 -5.70 -12.48 18.90
CA VAL A 92 -6.00 -13.54 19.89
C VAL A 92 -5.66 -14.93 19.34
N VAL A 93 -6.07 -15.24 18.11
CA VAL A 93 -5.87 -16.58 17.53
C VAL A 93 -4.40 -16.84 17.25
N VAL A 94 -3.71 -15.91 16.59
CA VAL A 94 -2.27 -16.03 16.28
C VAL A 94 -1.43 -15.95 17.56
N GLY A 95 -1.78 -15.06 18.49
CA GLY A 95 -1.14 -14.98 19.80
C GLY A 95 -1.30 -16.29 20.58
N GLY A 96 -2.49 -16.90 20.57
CA GLY A 96 -2.74 -18.22 21.14
C GLY A 96 -1.92 -19.33 20.47
N SER A 97 -1.74 -19.27 19.15
CA SER A 97 -0.88 -20.20 18.40
C SER A 97 0.58 -20.14 18.88
N ASN A 98 1.11 -18.93 19.12
CA ASN A 98 2.46 -18.76 19.65
C ASN A 98 2.60 -19.17 21.13
N LEU A 99 1.49 -19.32 21.85
CA LEU A 99 1.42 -19.88 23.21
C LEU A 99 1.13 -21.39 23.22
N GLY A 100 1.00 -22.01 22.06
CA GLY A 100 0.72 -23.44 21.91
C GLY A 100 -0.73 -23.85 22.16
N TRP A 101 -1.71 -22.93 22.13
CA TRP A 101 -3.12 -23.26 22.36
C TRP A 101 -3.71 -24.21 21.32
N TRP A 102 -3.14 -24.20 20.10
CA TRP A 102 -3.64 -24.95 18.96
C TRP A 102 -2.68 -26.06 18.51
N GLY A 103 -1.65 -26.39 19.30
CA GLY A 103 -0.59 -27.33 18.91
C GLY A 103 0.80 -26.71 18.99
N ALA A 104 1.72 -27.20 18.16
CA ALA A 104 3.06 -26.63 18.04
C ALA A 104 3.00 -25.18 17.51
N THR A 105 3.95 -24.37 17.95
CA THR A 105 4.08 -22.97 17.50
C THR A 105 4.51 -22.90 16.04
N ASN A 106 4.32 -21.74 15.41
CA ASN A 106 4.70 -21.56 14.00
C ASN A 106 6.20 -21.79 13.75
N ALA A 107 7.05 -21.44 14.73
CA ALA A 107 8.48 -21.68 14.64
C ALA A 107 8.79 -23.18 14.75
N GLU A 108 8.17 -23.88 15.70
CA GLU A 108 8.34 -25.34 15.88
C GLU A 108 7.89 -26.12 14.65
N VAL A 109 6.68 -25.88 14.11
CA VAL A 109 6.20 -26.55 12.89
C VAL A 109 7.12 -26.30 11.71
N SER A 110 7.68 -25.09 11.60
CA SER A 110 8.62 -24.74 10.55
C SER A 110 9.97 -25.44 10.72
N ASP A 111 10.44 -25.62 11.97
CA ASP A 111 11.67 -26.33 12.29
C ASP A 111 11.52 -27.86 12.13
N ASP A 112 10.32 -28.39 12.33
CA ASP A 112 9.97 -29.81 12.10
C ASP A 112 9.86 -30.15 10.61
N ASN A 113 9.64 -29.13 9.76
CA ASN A 113 9.55 -29.28 8.30
C ASN A 113 10.65 -28.47 7.56
N PRO A 114 11.93 -28.81 7.75
CA PRO A 114 13.05 -28.03 7.22
C PRO A 114 13.21 -28.20 5.70
N THR A 115 13.46 -27.08 5.02
CA THR A 115 13.80 -26.96 3.60
C THR A 115 14.93 -25.94 3.45
N PHE A 116 15.59 -25.87 2.29
CA PHE A 116 16.62 -24.84 2.05
C PHE A 116 16.13 -23.39 2.18
N VAL A 117 14.81 -23.15 2.09
CA VAL A 117 14.20 -21.82 2.25
C VAL A 117 13.59 -21.62 3.62
N THR A 118 13.70 -22.59 4.53
CA THR A 118 13.20 -22.44 5.90
C THR A 118 14.06 -21.43 6.66
N PRO A 119 13.49 -20.33 7.17
CA PRO A 119 14.25 -19.33 7.90
C PRO A 119 14.54 -19.79 9.33
N ASP A 120 15.54 -19.16 9.96
CA ASP A 120 15.78 -19.35 11.39
C ASP A 120 14.66 -18.76 12.27
N GLY A 121 14.50 -19.30 13.48
CA GLY A 121 13.36 -19.04 14.37
C GLY A 121 13.18 -17.57 14.73
N TRP A 122 14.28 -16.79 14.82
CA TRP A 122 14.18 -15.36 15.10
C TRP A 122 13.45 -14.58 14.00
N ALA A 123 13.44 -15.08 12.76
CA ALA A 123 12.78 -14.40 11.64
C ALA A 123 11.29 -14.20 11.91
N PHE A 124 10.65 -15.13 12.62
CA PHE A 124 9.24 -15.06 13.01
C PHE A 124 8.93 -13.93 14.00
N SER A 125 9.93 -13.30 14.63
CA SER A 125 9.72 -12.13 15.50
C SER A 125 9.16 -10.92 14.77
N ILE A 126 9.24 -10.86 13.43
CA ILE A 126 8.59 -9.84 12.60
C ILE A 126 7.07 -9.77 12.82
N TRP A 127 6.43 -10.87 13.23
CA TRP A 127 5.01 -10.85 13.57
C TRP A 127 4.71 -9.81 14.66
N GLY A 128 5.58 -9.68 15.67
CA GLY A 128 5.42 -8.66 16.71
C GLY A 128 5.44 -7.23 16.15
N VAL A 129 6.30 -6.98 15.16
CA VAL A 129 6.39 -5.67 14.47
C VAL A 129 5.12 -5.42 13.64
N ILE A 130 4.66 -6.43 12.89
CA ILE A 130 3.42 -6.35 12.10
C ILE A 130 2.23 -6.04 13.00
N PHE A 131 1.98 -6.86 14.03
CA PHE A 131 0.86 -6.68 14.96
C PHE A 131 0.89 -5.34 15.69
N PHE A 132 2.09 -4.82 16.00
CA PHE A 132 2.23 -3.49 16.62
C PHE A 132 1.75 -2.38 15.69
N PHE A 133 2.21 -2.34 14.43
CA PHE A 133 1.79 -1.29 13.49
C PHE A 133 0.33 -1.47 13.04
N GLU A 134 -0.19 -2.69 12.99
CA GLU A 134 -1.62 -2.94 12.80
C GLU A 134 -2.46 -2.44 14.00
N ALA A 135 -1.96 -2.53 15.23
CA ALA A 135 -2.60 -1.91 16.38
C ALA A 135 -2.68 -0.39 16.19
N VAL A 136 -1.57 0.23 15.75
CA VAL A 136 -1.52 1.67 15.44
C VAL A 136 -2.56 2.01 14.37
N PHE A 137 -2.71 1.18 13.33
CA PHE A 137 -3.75 1.35 12.30
C PHE A 137 -5.17 1.40 12.89
N VAL A 138 -5.57 0.38 13.65
CA VAL A 138 -6.94 0.28 14.14
C VAL A 138 -7.25 1.34 15.21
N ILE A 139 -6.26 1.71 16.03
CA ILE A 139 -6.37 2.81 17.01
C ILE A 139 -6.48 4.15 16.29
N TRP A 140 -5.66 4.39 15.28
CA TRP A 140 -5.72 5.60 14.47
C TRP A 140 -7.08 5.73 13.76
N GLY A 141 -7.65 4.62 13.28
CA GLY A 141 -9.00 4.54 12.73
C GLY A 141 -10.13 4.79 13.74
N ALA A 142 -9.89 4.79 15.05
CA ALA A 142 -10.95 5.06 16.03
C ALA A 142 -11.46 6.51 15.93
N PHE A 143 -10.57 7.43 15.53
CA PHE A 143 -10.89 8.84 15.37
C PHE A 143 -11.67 9.11 14.08
N GLN A 144 -12.72 9.94 14.18
CA GLN A 144 -13.62 10.18 13.05
C GLN A 144 -12.93 10.76 11.83
N SER A 145 -12.02 11.72 12.03
CA SER A 145 -11.26 12.35 10.94
C SER A 145 -10.47 11.34 10.11
N ASN A 146 -10.04 10.25 10.74
CA ASN A 146 -9.14 9.28 10.16
C ASN A 146 -9.91 8.15 9.47
N ARG A 147 -10.95 7.60 10.13
CA ARG A 147 -11.79 6.57 9.50
C ARG A 147 -12.57 7.09 8.30
N ASP A 148 -12.97 8.36 8.29
CA ASP A 148 -13.71 8.94 7.18
C ASP A 148 -12.77 9.26 5.98
N SER A 149 -11.44 9.04 6.11
CA SER A 149 -10.46 9.28 5.03
C SER A 149 -10.55 8.25 3.91
N ARG A 150 -10.21 8.68 2.68
CA ARG A 150 -10.13 7.81 1.49
C ARG A 150 -9.12 6.69 1.67
N VAL A 151 -8.03 6.96 2.38
CA VAL A 151 -6.98 5.98 2.72
C VAL A 151 -7.55 4.74 3.40
N VAL A 152 -8.45 4.94 4.38
CA VAL A 152 -9.10 3.82 5.09
C VAL A 152 -10.24 3.23 4.28
N GLN A 153 -11.12 4.08 3.72
CA GLN A 153 -12.37 3.64 3.11
C GLN A 153 -12.18 2.94 1.77
N ASP A 154 -11.30 3.47 0.92
CA ASP A 154 -11.12 3.02 -0.46
C ASP A 154 -9.79 2.29 -0.63
N GLY A 155 -8.73 2.78 0.03
CA GLY A 155 -7.40 2.16 0.02
C GLY A 155 -7.39 0.80 0.72
N VAL A 156 -7.59 0.78 2.04
CA VAL A 156 -7.63 -0.47 2.82
C VAL A 156 -8.95 -1.21 2.58
N GLY A 157 -10.08 -0.56 2.84
CA GLY A 157 -11.40 -1.21 2.75
C GLY A 157 -11.49 -2.43 3.66
N CYS A 158 -12.22 -3.46 3.23
CA CYS A 158 -12.35 -4.74 3.94
C CYS A 158 -11.16 -5.69 3.69
N ARG A 159 -10.20 -5.33 2.85
CA ARG A 159 -9.10 -6.23 2.44
C ARG A 159 -8.23 -6.62 3.63
N PHE A 160 -8.02 -5.69 4.56
CA PHE A 160 -7.33 -5.95 5.82
C PHE A 160 -8.11 -6.91 6.72
N ALA A 161 -9.41 -6.68 6.94
CA ALA A 161 -10.24 -7.61 7.71
C ALA A 161 -10.25 -9.03 7.10
N ILE A 162 -10.35 -9.14 5.78
CA ILE A 162 -10.27 -10.42 5.07
C ILE A 162 -8.92 -11.09 5.34
N ALA A 163 -7.81 -10.35 5.20
CA ALA A 163 -6.48 -10.87 5.48
C ALA A 163 -6.33 -11.35 6.93
N CYS A 164 -6.83 -10.58 7.91
CA CYS A 164 -6.83 -10.94 9.33
C CYS A 164 -7.62 -12.23 9.60
N LEU A 165 -8.81 -12.38 9.04
CA LEU A 165 -9.65 -13.57 9.27
C LEU A 165 -9.05 -14.82 8.61
N ILE A 166 -8.50 -14.68 7.39
CA ILE A 166 -7.80 -15.78 6.72
C ILE A 166 -6.52 -16.13 7.50
N GLN A 167 -5.82 -15.14 8.06
CA GLN A 167 -4.64 -15.37 8.89
C GLN A 167 -4.95 -16.10 10.19
N ALA A 168 -6.04 -15.74 10.86
CA ALA A 168 -6.50 -16.47 12.04
C ALA A 168 -6.76 -17.94 11.69
N ALA A 169 -7.44 -18.22 10.57
CA ALA A 169 -7.66 -19.57 10.09
C ALA A 169 -6.35 -20.28 9.73
N TRP A 170 -5.43 -19.58 9.03
CA TRP A 170 -4.12 -20.09 8.68
C TRP A 170 -3.33 -20.54 9.91
N SER A 171 -3.33 -19.76 10.99
CA SER A 171 -2.57 -20.08 12.20
C SER A 171 -3.00 -21.43 12.80
N ILE A 172 -4.30 -21.72 12.81
CA ILE A 172 -4.83 -22.99 13.31
C ILE A 172 -4.49 -24.12 12.34
N VAL A 173 -4.70 -23.92 11.04
CA VAL A 173 -4.43 -24.93 10.00
C VAL A 173 -2.95 -25.30 9.95
N PHE A 174 -2.06 -24.32 10.11
CA PHE A 174 -0.61 -24.51 10.10
C PHE A 174 -0.15 -25.25 11.38
N ALA A 175 -0.69 -24.89 12.55
CA ALA A 175 -0.41 -25.61 13.80
C ALA A 175 -0.87 -27.09 13.79
N GLN A 176 -1.77 -27.44 12.86
CA GLN A 176 -2.25 -28.81 12.63
C GLN A 176 -1.55 -29.48 11.44
N GLU A 177 -0.47 -28.88 10.91
CA GLU A 177 0.34 -29.42 9.82
C GLU A 177 -0.46 -29.73 8.53
N LEU A 178 -1.56 -29.02 8.30
CA LEU A 178 -2.32 -29.10 7.05
C LEU A 178 -1.65 -28.23 5.98
N LEU A 179 -0.43 -28.62 5.57
CA LEU A 179 0.54 -27.80 4.85
C LEU A 179 0.05 -27.26 3.49
N ILE A 180 -0.70 -28.06 2.73
CA ILE A 180 -1.26 -27.62 1.44
C ILE A 180 -2.32 -26.54 1.66
N VAL A 181 -3.21 -26.75 2.64
CA VAL A 181 -4.26 -25.79 2.96
C VAL A 181 -3.64 -24.51 3.51
N SER A 182 -2.64 -24.61 4.39
CA SER A 182 -1.95 -23.45 4.94
C SER A 182 -1.25 -22.63 3.84
N ALA A 183 -0.61 -23.27 2.86
CA ALA A 183 -0.01 -22.59 1.71
C ALA A 183 -1.05 -21.81 0.89
N ILE A 184 -2.23 -22.40 0.63
CA ILE A 184 -3.33 -21.71 -0.07
C ILE A 184 -3.79 -20.49 0.73
N LEU A 185 -3.96 -20.61 2.05
CA LEU A 185 -4.39 -19.48 2.89
C LEU A 185 -3.35 -18.34 2.87
N LEU A 186 -2.04 -18.63 2.92
CA LEU A 186 -0.99 -17.61 2.79
C LEU A 186 -1.01 -16.90 1.43
N CYS A 187 -1.27 -17.62 0.35
CA CYS A 187 -1.47 -17.02 -0.97
C CYS A 187 -2.67 -16.07 -0.99
N LEU A 188 -3.78 -16.43 -0.34
CA LEU A 188 -4.97 -15.57 -0.26
C LEU A 188 -4.73 -14.33 0.60
N ILE A 189 -4.01 -14.45 1.73
CA ILE A 189 -3.59 -13.31 2.56
C ILE A 189 -2.72 -12.36 1.73
N THR A 190 -1.70 -12.90 1.07
CA THR A 190 -0.77 -12.13 0.23
C THR A 190 -1.51 -11.41 -0.90
N LEU A 191 -2.45 -12.08 -1.56
CA LEU A 191 -3.28 -11.46 -2.60
C LEU A 191 -4.11 -10.31 -2.03
N SER A 192 -4.81 -10.52 -0.91
CA SER A 192 -5.65 -9.49 -0.28
C SER A 192 -4.84 -8.24 0.08
N LEU A 193 -3.68 -8.44 0.70
CA LEU A 193 -2.80 -7.35 1.13
C LEU A 193 -2.11 -6.67 -0.06
N THR A 194 -1.68 -7.41 -1.07
CA THR A 194 -1.12 -6.83 -2.29
C THR A 194 -2.15 -5.95 -3.00
N MET A 195 -3.41 -6.38 -3.07
CA MET A 195 -4.49 -5.55 -3.61
C MET A 195 -4.72 -4.28 -2.77
N ALA A 196 -4.57 -4.34 -1.45
CA ALA A 196 -4.61 -3.16 -0.59
C ALA A 196 -3.40 -2.23 -0.84
N VAL A 197 -2.19 -2.78 -1.00
CA VAL A 197 -0.98 -2.03 -1.36
C VAL A 197 -1.15 -1.31 -2.69
N ILE A 198 -1.67 -1.99 -3.72
CA ILE A 198 -1.93 -1.39 -5.02
C ILE A 198 -2.94 -0.24 -4.87
N ALA A 199 -4.08 -0.47 -4.21
CA ALA A 199 -5.10 0.56 -4.00
C ALA A 199 -4.54 1.79 -3.26
N LEU A 200 -3.74 1.56 -2.21
CA LEU A 200 -3.05 2.62 -1.48
C LEU A 200 -2.07 3.38 -2.39
N SER A 201 -1.21 2.69 -3.12
CA SER A 201 -0.20 3.33 -3.99
C SER A 201 -0.80 4.29 -5.02
N LEU A 202 -2.00 3.99 -5.53
CA LEU A 202 -2.71 4.86 -6.48
C LEU A 202 -3.22 6.17 -5.84
N MET A 203 -3.39 6.19 -4.52
CA MET A 203 -3.89 7.33 -3.75
C MET A 203 -2.77 8.12 -3.06
N GLN A 204 -1.56 7.56 -2.97
CA GLN A 204 -0.46 8.09 -2.16
C GLN A 204 -0.12 9.56 -2.48
N CYS A 205 -0.05 9.89 -3.76
CA CYS A 205 0.25 11.26 -4.22
C CYS A 205 -0.90 12.23 -3.99
N GLU A 206 -2.16 11.78 -4.16
CA GLU A 206 -3.34 12.63 -4.00
C GLU A 206 -3.55 13.01 -2.53
N GLU A 207 -3.32 12.06 -1.62
CA GLU A 207 -3.50 12.22 -0.18
C GLU A 207 -2.24 12.77 0.53
N GLY A 208 -1.16 13.04 -0.22
CA GLY A 208 0.08 13.62 0.32
C GLY A 208 0.73 12.75 1.39
N ILE A 209 0.76 11.43 1.19
CA ILE A 209 1.24 10.48 2.21
C ILE A 209 2.75 10.29 2.11
N THR A 210 3.44 10.57 3.20
CA THR A 210 4.90 10.62 3.27
C THR A 210 5.38 9.97 4.56
N LEU A 211 6.67 9.68 4.64
CA LEU A 211 7.30 9.07 5.83
C LEU A 211 7.11 9.88 7.13
N PHE A 212 6.76 11.16 7.02
CA PHE A 212 6.52 12.04 8.16
C PHE A 212 5.05 12.14 8.56
N THR A 213 4.14 11.51 7.81
CA THR A 213 2.70 11.55 8.11
C THR A 213 2.25 10.28 8.83
N LEU A 214 1.31 10.43 9.77
CA LEU A 214 0.72 9.29 10.48
C LEU A 214 0.08 8.24 9.55
N PRO A 215 -0.60 8.58 8.45
CA PRO A 215 -1.12 7.57 7.50
C PRO A 215 -0.05 6.66 6.91
N PHE A 216 1.22 7.10 6.83
CA PHE A 216 2.29 6.22 6.40
C PHE A 216 2.53 5.11 7.42
N TRP A 217 2.80 5.47 8.68
CA TRP A 217 3.10 4.51 9.75
C TRP A 217 1.89 3.71 10.21
N GLY A 218 0.70 4.32 10.17
CA GLY A 218 -0.55 3.69 10.59
C GLY A 218 -1.28 2.95 9.48
N VAL A 219 -0.87 3.01 8.21
CA VAL A 219 -1.57 2.30 7.13
C VAL A 219 -0.61 1.68 6.13
N TYR A 220 0.19 2.50 5.45
CA TYR A 220 1.05 2.04 4.36
C TYR A 220 2.12 1.06 4.84
N PHE A 221 2.73 1.38 5.98
CA PHE A 221 3.78 0.59 6.59
C PHE A 221 3.29 -0.79 7.04
N PRO A 222 2.27 -0.92 7.91
CA PRO A 222 1.79 -2.23 8.34
C PRO A 222 1.26 -3.09 7.19
N ILE A 223 0.45 -2.52 6.29
CA ILE A 223 -0.14 -3.27 5.17
C ILE A 223 0.94 -3.75 4.20
N GLY A 224 1.94 -2.91 3.90
CA GLY A 224 3.09 -3.28 3.08
C GLY A 224 3.94 -4.36 3.73
N LEU A 225 4.31 -4.16 5.00
CA LEU A 225 5.14 -5.09 5.77
C LEU A 225 4.47 -6.46 5.90
N HIS A 226 3.18 -6.49 6.22
CA HIS A 226 2.39 -7.73 6.33
C HIS A 226 2.34 -8.47 4.99
N GLY A 227 2.03 -7.76 3.90
CA GLY A 227 1.96 -8.36 2.57
C GLY A 227 3.29 -8.94 2.10
N GLY A 228 4.40 -8.24 2.34
CA GLY A 228 5.73 -8.71 1.99
C GLY A 228 6.15 -9.93 2.81
N TRP A 229 5.86 -9.94 4.11
CA TRP A 229 6.13 -11.09 4.95
C TRP A 229 5.29 -12.31 4.54
N THR A 230 4.00 -12.13 4.25
CA THR A 230 3.14 -13.24 3.83
C THR A 230 3.51 -13.78 2.47
N LEU A 231 4.07 -12.96 1.56
CA LEU A 231 4.65 -13.45 0.31
C LEU A 231 5.81 -14.42 0.57
N ALA A 232 6.75 -14.02 1.43
CA ALA A 232 7.88 -14.87 1.78
C ALA A 232 7.41 -16.15 2.48
N ALA A 233 6.52 -16.04 3.46
CA ALA A 233 5.94 -17.19 4.15
C ALA A 233 5.19 -18.13 3.21
N ALA A 234 4.44 -17.60 2.23
CA ALA A 234 3.75 -18.42 1.24
C ALA A 234 4.74 -19.26 0.42
N ILE A 235 5.85 -18.65 -0.01
CA ILE A 235 6.90 -19.34 -0.77
C ILE A 235 7.53 -20.46 0.07
N VAL A 236 7.89 -20.18 1.34
CA VAL A 236 8.43 -21.20 2.25
C VAL A 236 7.43 -22.33 2.44
N ASN A 237 6.17 -22.02 2.73
CA ASN A 237 5.13 -23.02 2.95
C ASN A 237 4.85 -23.85 1.69
N ILE A 238 4.95 -23.28 0.49
CA ILE A 238 4.84 -24.04 -0.77
C ILE A 238 5.98 -25.06 -0.89
N ASN A 239 7.21 -24.70 -0.53
CA ASN A 239 8.34 -25.65 -0.56
C ASN A 239 8.09 -26.82 0.40
N VAL A 240 7.63 -26.50 1.60
CA VAL A 240 7.25 -27.51 2.61
C VAL A 240 6.10 -28.39 2.12
N ALA A 241 5.05 -27.81 1.54
CA ALA A 241 3.86 -28.53 1.10
C ALA A 241 4.08 -29.39 -0.16
N LEU A 242 5.08 -29.06 -0.99
CA LEU A 242 5.39 -29.82 -2.20
C LEU A 242 6.21 -31.09 -1.93
N GLU A 243 6.82 -31.21 -0.75
CA GLU A 243 7.60 -32.38 -0.32
C GLU A 243 8.40 -33.01 -1.48
N LEU A 244 9.35 -32.25 -2.05
CA LEU A 244 10.06 -32.62 -3.28
C LEU A 244 10.92 -33.89 -3.17
N GLY A 245 10.94 -34.54 -2.01
CA GLY A 245 11.73 -35.73 -1.69
C GLY A 245 13.22 -35.42 -1.53
N ASP A 246 14.01 -36.47 -1.29
CA ASP A 246 15.46 -36.35 -1.03
C ASP A 246 16.32 -36.03 -2.27
N ASP A 247 15.73 -35.61 -3.40
CA ASP A 247 16.50 -35.19 -4.57
C ASP A 247 17.07 -33.79 -4.39
N THR A 248 18.35 -33.73 -4.00
CA THR A 248 19.10 -32.49 -3.79
C THR A 248 19.02 -31.53 -5.00
N GLY A 249 18.94 -32.05 -6.23
CA GLY A 249 18.83 -31.23 -7.43
C GLY A 249 17.52 -30.43 -7.48
N SER A 250 16.41 -31.12 -7.22
CA SER A 250 15.08 -30.50 -7.16
C SER A 250 14.95 -29.48 -6.01
N GLU A 251 15.50 -29.79 -4.83
CA GLU A 251 15.47 -28.90 -3.67
C GLU A 251 16.29 -27.62 -3.91
N LEU A 252 17.46 -27.73 -4.56
CA LEU A 252 18.26 -26.57 -4.96
C LEU A 252 17.57 -25.73 -6.04
N ALA A 253 16.90 -26.36 -7.01
CA ALA A 253 16.10 -25.65 -7.99
C ALA A 253 14.94 -24.89 -7.33
N ALA A 254 14.28 -25.52 -6.34
CA ALA A 254 13.21 -24.91 -5.57
C ALA A 254 13.71 -23.73 -4.73
N LEU A 255 14.88 -23.84 -4.09
CA LEU A 255 15.57 -22.73 -3.42
C LEU A 255 15.78 -21.55 -4.37
N ILE A 256 16.41 -21.78 -5.53
CA ILE A 256 16.71 -20.71 -6.50
C ILE A 256 15.43 -20.06 -7.00
N LEU A 257 14.44 -20.86 -7.41
CA LEU A 257 13.17 -20.35 -7.92
C LEU A 257 12.41 -19.54 -6.86
N SER A 258 12.45 -19.99 -5.61
CA SER A 258 11.83 -19.32 -4.46
C SER A 258 12.47 -17.97 -4.18
N LEU A 259 13.81 -17.91 -4.13
CA LEU A 259 14.55 -16.67 -3.90
C LEU A 259 14.34 -15.67 -5.04
N VAL A 260 14.40 -16.13 -6.29
CA VAL A 260 14.15 -15.30 -7.47
C VAL A 260 12.70 -14.80 -7.49
N GLY A 261 11.73 -15.67 -7.23
CA GLY A 261 10.31 -15.32 -7.17
C GLY A 261 10.02 -14.29 -6.07
N ALA A 262 10.54 -14.51 -4.87
CA ALA A 262 10.41 -13.58 -3.75
C ALA A 262 11.04 -12.22 -4.06
N ALA A 263 12.28 -12.21 -4.55
CA ALA A 263 13.02 -10.98 -4.85
C ALA A 263 12.36 -10.20 -5.99
N LEU A 264 11.97 -10.85 -7.08
CA LEU A 264 11.30 -10.20 -8.22
C LEU A 264 9.91 -9.68 -7.84
N GLY A 265 9.12 -10.47 -7.11
CA GLY A 265 7.81 -10.04 -6.63
C GLY A 265 7.90 -8.83 -5.71
N ALA A 266 8.83 -8.86 -4.75
CA ALA A 266 9.08 -7.76 -3.83
C ALA A 266 9.60 -6.50 -4.55
N ALA A 267 10.56 -6.67 -5.47
CA ALA A 267 11.09 -5.57 -6.28
C ALA A 267 10.01 -4.97 -7.19
N PHE A 268 9.16 -5.79 -7.80
CA PHE A 268 8.03 -5.31 -8.59
C PHE A 268 7.10 -4.43 -7.75
N VAL A 269 6.69 -4.91 -6.56
CA VAL A 269 5.81 -4.14 -5.68
C VAL A 269 6.47 -2.84 -5.20
N SER A 270 7.75 -2.90 -4.81
CA SER A 270 8.49 -1.72 -4.35
C SER A 270 8.74 -0.70 -5.46
N LEU A 271 9.12 -1.13 -6.67
CA LEU A 271 9.51 -0.22 -7.74
C LEU A 271 8.31 0.34 -8.50
N VAL A 272 7.24 -0.45 -8.67
CA VAL A 272 6.04 -0.05 -9.42
C VAL A 272 5.01 0.65 -8.53
N PHE A 273 4.78 0.11 -7.33
CA PHE A 273 3.78 0.65 -6.39
C PHE A 273 4.41 1.45 -5.25
N HIS A 274 5.71 1.72 -5.31
CA HIS A 274 6.45 2.55 -4.35
C HIS A 274 6.31 2.09 -2.88
N ASN A 275 5.99 0.82 -2.64
CA ASN A 275 5.83 0.27 -1.30
C ASN A 275 7.14 -0.40 -0.81
N GLN A 276 7.99 0.38 -0.15
CA GLN A 276 9.24 -0.10 0.41
C GLN A 276 9.08 -1.07 1.61
N PRO A 277 8.11 -0.88 2.52
CA PRO A 277 7.88 -1.82 3.62
C PRO A 277 7.68 -3.27 3.16
N TYR A 278 7.01 -3.48 2.02
CA TYR A 278 6.85 -4.80 1.39
C TYR A 278 8.20 -5.45 1.04
N LEU A 279 9.10 -4.70 0.43
CA LEU A 279 10.44 -5.17 0.08
C LEU A 279 11.30 -5.45 1.33
N LEU A 280 11.18 -4.61 2.35
CA LEU A 280 11.91 -4.77 3.61
C LEU A 280 11.49 -6.05 4.36
N ALA A 281 10.21 -6.41 4.33
CA ALA A 281 9.73 -7.66 4.92
C ALA A 281 10.30 -8.90 4.21
N VAL A 282 10.40 -8.86 2.88
CA VAL A 282 11.02 -9.95 2.11
C VAL A 282 12.53 -10.02 2.35
N ALA A 283 13.20 -8.87 2.43
CA ALA A 283 14.62 -8.82 2.81
C ALA A 283 14.85 -9.41 4.21
N TRP A 284 13.97 -9.12 5.17
CA TRP A 284 14.00 -9.71 6.51
C TRP A 284 13.87 -11.23 6.47
N ALA A 285 12.92 -11.77 5.68
CA ALA A 285 12.75 -13.21 5.53
C ALA A 285 14.01 -13.89 4.95
N ILE A 286 14.60 -13.31 3.90
CA ILE A 286 15.82 -13.84 3.28
C ILE A 286 17.00 -13.75 4.25
N ALA A 287 17.08 -12.71 5.10
CA ALA A 287 18.07 -12.64 6.17
C ALA A 287 17.91 -13.79 7.19
N GLY A 288 16.65 -14.14 7.51
CA GLY A 288 16.34 -15.32 8.33
C GLY A 288 16.80 -16.64 7.70
N ILE A 289 16.62 -16.81 6.40
CA ILE A 289 17.11 -17.97 5.64
C ILE A 289 18.64 -18.00 5.67
N ALA A 290 19.28 -16.84 5.44
CA ALA A 290 20.73 -16.71 5.42
C ALA A 290 21.41 -17.02 6.77
N SER A 291 20.67 -16.87 7.88
CA SER A 291 21.15 -17.16 9.23
C SER A 291 20.89 -18.59 9.71
N LYS A 292 20.17 -19.41 8.94
CA LYS A 292 19.83 -20.77 9.36
C LYS A 292 21.05 -21.68 9.22
N ASP A 293 21.49 -22.24 10.34
CA ASP A 293 22.50 -23.31 10.37
C ASP A 293 21.81 -24.68 10.17
N ASP A 294 21.59 -25.08 8.91
CA ASP A 294 20.97 -26.35 8.53
C ASP A 294 22.01 -27.39 8.04
N TYR A 295 21.88 -28.64 8.49
CA TYR A 295 22.71 -29.77 8.06
C TYR A 295 22.58 -30.05 6.55
N ARG A 296 21.47 -29.68 5.91
CA ARG A 296 21.29 -29.82 4.46
C ARG A 296 22.38 -29.08 3.67
N PHE A 297 22.78 -27.89 4.14
CA PHE A 297 23.87 -27.15 3.51
C PHE A 297 25.22 -27.87 3.68
N VAL A 298 25.44 -28.53 4.81
CA VAL A 298 26.66 -29.31 5.06
C VAL A 298 26.80 -30.48 4.07
N GLN A 299 25.68 -31.10 3.68
CA GLN A 299 25.68 -32.22 2.73
C GLN A 299 26.06 -31.81 1.29
N LEU A 300 25.88 -30.53 0.93
CA LEU A 300 26.23 -29.98 -0.39
C LEU A 300 27.74 -29.85 -0.63
N GLY A 301 28.55 -30.02 0.43
CA GLY A 301 29.97 -29.71 0.40
C GLY A 301 30.25 -28.25 0.73
N LYS A 302 31.39 -28.02 1.40
CA LYS A 302 31.75 -26.72 1.98
C LYS A 302 31.72 -25.58 0.98
N ASP A 303 32.31 -25.75 -0.20
CA ASP A 303 32.45 -24.68 -1.18
C ASP A 303 31.10 -24.21 -1.75
N LEU A 304 30.19 -25.16 -2.03
CA LEU A 304 28.85 -24.83 -2.54
C LEU A 304 27.99 -24.19 -1.44
N SER A 305 28.05 -24.74 -0.21
CA SER A 305 27.38 -24.17 0.97
C SER A 305 27.83 -22.72 1.22
N ASP A 306 29.14 -22.47 1.26
CA ASP A 306 29.70 -21.13 1.47
C ASP A 306 29.27 -20.18 0.34
N GLY A 307 29.25 -20.66 -0.91
CA GLY A 307 28.76 -19.90 -2.07
C GLY A 307 27.28 -19.50 -1.97
N ILE A 308 26.41 -20.44 -1.54
CA ILE A 308 24.98 -20.18 -1.33
C ILE A 308 24.78 -19.16 -0.19
N ASN A 309 25.50 -19.31 0.93
CA ASN A 309 25.40 -18.38 2.03
C ASN A 309 25.83 -16.96 1.58
N VAL A 310 26.96 -16.81 0.88
CA VAL A 310 27.38 -15.50 0.33
C VAL A 310 26.31 -14.92 -0.61
N ALA A 311 25.67 -15.74 -1.45
CA ALA A 311 24.59 -15.28 -2.32
C ALA A 311 23.36 -14.81 -1.54
N LEU A 312 22.95 -15.55 -0.51
CA LEU A 312 21.86 -15.16 0.39
C LEU A 312 22.18 -13.85 1.12
N GLN A 313 23.39 -13.71 1.65
CA GLN A 313 23.88 -12.48 2.31
C GLN A 313 23.83 -11.29 1.36
N GLY A 314 24.37 -11.45 0.15
CA GLY A 314 24.33 -10.41 -0.88
C GLY A 314 22.90 -10.04 -1.29
N LEU A 315 22.00 -11.01 -1.38
CA LEU A 315 20.61 -10.79 -1.79
C LEU A 315 19.84 -9.97 -0.76
N TRP A 316 19.82 -10.37 0.52
CA TRP A 316 19.04 -9.62 1.51
C TRP A 316 19.63 -8.22 1.77
N ILE A 317 20.96 -8.07 1.77
CA ILE A 317 21.61 -6.76 1.88
C ILE A 317 21.28 -5.88 0.67
N GLY A 318 21.26 -6.46 -0.53
CA GLY A 318 20.89 -5.77 -1.76
C GLY A 318 19.45 -5.25 -1.71
N LEU A 319 18.49 -6.11 -1.33
CA LEU A 319 17.09 -5.73 -1.20
C LEU A 319 16.87 -4.70 -0.09
N LEU A 320 17.59 -4.82 1.03
CA LEU A 320 17.59 -3.83 2.11
C LEU A 320 18.10 -2.47 1.60
N CYS A 321 19.23 -2.44 0.89
CA CYS A 321 19.78 -1.23 0.28
C CYS A 321 18.79 -0.59 -0.70
N ILE A 322 18.16 -1.38 -1.57
CA ILE A 322 17.13 -0.89 -2.51
C ILE A 322 15.95 -0.28 -1.74
N GLY A 323 15.46 -0.96 -0.70
CA GLY A 323 14.38 -0.47 0.15
C GLY A 323 14.70 0.86 0.81
N VAL A 324 15.87 0.96 1.45
CA VAL A 324 16.35 2.18 2.11
C VAL A 324 16.57 3.31 1.11
N LEU A 325 17.19 3.04 -0.03
CA LEU A 325 17.40 4.04 -1.09
C LEU A 325 16.07 4.51 -1.67
N GLY A 326 15.09 3.63 -1.82
CA GLY A 326 13.72 3.97 -2.25
C GLY A 326 13.06 4.94 -1.26
N ILE A 327 13.17 4.67 0.04
CA ILE A 327 12.70 5.56 1.12
C ILE A 327 13.37 6.94 1.02
N LEU A 328 14.70 6.97 0.94
CA LEU A 328 15.48 8.21 0.86
C LEU A 328 15.18 9.02 -0.41
N ALA A 329 14.99 8.33 -1.54
CA ALA A 329 14.60 8.96 -2.81
C ALA A 329 13.21 9.61 -2.69
N GLY A 330 12.26 8.93 -2.03
CA GLY A 330 10.94 9.48 -1.73
C GLY A 330 11.02 10.78 -0.91
N VAL A 331 11.83 10.79 0.16
CA VAL A 331 12.05 12.00 0.98
C VAL A 331 12.65 13.14 0.14
N ARG A 332 13.66 12.86 -0.67
CA ARG A 332 14.32 13.89 -1.51
C ARG A 332 13.37 14.50 -2.54
N GLN A 333 12.53 13.68 -3.16
CA GLN A 333 11.55 14.16 -4.14
C GLN A 333 10.52 15.09 -3.50
N MET A 334 10.07 14.75 -2.29
CA MET A 334 9.15 15.59 -1.51
C MET A 334 9.78 16.96 -1.19
N ASN A 335 11.01 16.98 -0.66
CA ASN A 335 11.70 18.23 -0.31
C ASN A 335 11.88 19.15 -1.54
N ARG A 336 12.10 18.57 -2.73
CA ARG A 336 12.17 19.33 -3.98
C ARG A 336 10.81 19.92 -4.37
N ALA A 337 9.75 19.14 -4.26
CA ALA A 337 8.40 19.61 -4.56
C ALA A 337 7.97 20.76 -3.62
N GLU A 338 8.29 20.67 -2.33
CA GLU A 338 8.04 21.75 -1.37
C GLU A 338 8.84 23.01 -1.71
N ALA A 339 10.12 22.87 -2.07
CA ALA A 339 10.97 23.99 -2.46
C ALA A 339 10.43 24.71 -3.72
N GLU A 340 9.97 23.97 -4.73
CA GLU A 340 9.35 24.54 -5.93
C GLU A 340 8.05 25.29 -5.64
N VAL A 341 7.22 24.77 -4.73
CA VAL A 341 5.99 25.45 -4.30
C VAL A 341 6.30 26.73 -3.53
N MET A 342 7.32 26.71 -2.66
CA MET A 342 7.75 27.88 -1.90
C MET A 342 8.36 28.95 -2.80
N ASP A 343 9.13 28.57 -3.82
CA ASP A 343 9.68 29.51 -4.79
C ASP A 343 8.59 30.20 -5.61
N LYS A 344 7.59 29.46 -6.08
CA LYS A 344 6.41 30.01 -6.79
C LYS A 344 5.54 30.94 -5.93
N ARG A 345 5.62 30.82 -4.60
CA ARG A 345 4.90 31.68 -3.64
C ARG A 345 5.71 32.90 -3.19
N ARG A 346 6.96 33.07 -3.64
CA ARG A 346 7.72 34.29 -3.31
C ARG A 346 7.02 35.50 -3.95
N PRO A 347 6.71 36.55 -3.17
CA PRO A 347 6.13 37.76 -3.73
C PRO A 347 7.06 38.33 -4.80
N ILE A 348 6.49 38.69 -5.96
CA ILE A 348 7.20 39.42 -7.01
C ILE A 348 7.76 40.69 -6.35
N PRO A 349 9.06 41.00 -6.50
CA PRO A 349 9.61 42.25 -5.98
C PRO A 349 8.73 43.41 -6.45
N SER A 350 8.18 44.18 -5.52
CA SER A 350 7.42 45.38 -5.86
C SER A 350 8.33 46.27 -6.72
N ALA A 351 7.85 46.67 -7.90
CA ALA A 351 8.56 47.62 -8.75
C ALA A 351 8.99 48.83 -7.91
N PRO A 352 10.22 49.35 -8.10
CA PRO A 352 10.75 50.41 -7.26
C PRO A 352 9.75 51.57 -7.20
N SER A 353 9.40 51.96 -5.97
CA SER A 353 8.45 53.04 -5.67
C SER A 353 9.02 54.42 -5.96
N ASN A 354 10.34 54.51 -6.21
CA ASN A 354 11.03 55.74 -6.54
C ASN A 354 11.15 55.90 -8.07
N PRO A 355 10.62 56.98 -8.66
CA PRO A 355 10.75 57.23 -10.11
C PRO A 355 12.22 57.30 -10.59
N ALA A 356 13.19 57.65 -9.72
CA ALA A 356 14.60 57.70 -10.07
C ALA A 356 15.23 56.31 -10.37
N ASP A 357 14.70 55.23 -9.78
CA ASP A 357 15.22 53.87 -10.00
C ASP A 357 14.69 53.24 -11.30
N ARG A 358 13.58 53.75 -11.84
CA ARG A 358 13.01 53.29 -13.12
C ARG A 358 13.88 53.68 -14.32
N ASP A 359 14.51 54.85 -14.25
CA ASP A 359 15.40 55.35 -15.32
C ASP A 359 16.74 54.61 -15.37
N LEU A 360 17.23 54.11 -14.23
CA LEU A 360 18.41 53.25 -14.17
C LEU A 360 18.14 51.86 -14.75
N THR A 361 16.92 51.32 -14.55
CA THR A 361 16.58 49.99 -15.10
C THR A 361 16.32 50.07 -16.61
N SER A 362 15.73 51.15 -17.12
CA SER A 362 15.50 51.32 -18.57
C SER A 362 16.81 51.52 -19.35
N ALA A 363 17.79 52.24 -18.78
CA ALA A 363 19.09 52.49 -19.40
C ALA A 363 19.98 51.23 -19.53
N ILE A 364 19.83 50.25 -18.63
CA ILE A 364 20.62 49.00 -18.65
C ILE A 364 20.07 48.01 -19.70
N TYR A 365 18.78 48.04 -20.00
CA TYR A 365 18.17 47.14 -21.00
C TYR A 365 18.16 47.71 -22.44
N SER A 366 18.60 48.96 -22.62
CA SER A 366 18.70 49.63 -23.93
C SER A 366 20.13 49.73 -24.49
N ALA A 367 21.11 49.10 -23.84
CA ALA A 367 22.48 48.93 -24.31
C ALA A 367 22.73 47.46 -24.63
#